data_AF-A0A4R6XNC9-F1
#
_entry.id   AF-A0A4R6XNC9-F1
#
_cell.length_a   1.000
_cell.length_b   1.000
_cell.length_c   1.000
_cell.angle_alpha   90.00
_cell.angle_beta   90.00
_cell.angle_gamma   90.00
#
_symmetry.space_group_name_H-M   'P 1'
#
loop_
_entity.id
_entity.type
_entity.pdbx_description
1 polymer ?
#
loop_
_entity_poly.entity_id
_entity_poly.type
_entity_poly.pdbx_seq_one_letter_code
_entity_poly.pdbx_strand_id
1 'polypeptide(L)'
;MTNRTGQKTTGRFYNSLDRNFYIYRQRLWVVLILSFNVTVHAKLQTQQNEVFTAETFACTLYQVASQQVDSKHAVSLHCEDDQGLSYEVKGLNAAIKQQYFLANQAIENKLMEGLERMTGIKATHTAQMLNAKSKLRQQLKQAAHPKLMVSHFQWFSDKININDQSNWQVDWDEVAIDAKLKDFSVAEMSNLLAVTEGLVERTALVIHVTANDFSTTATPTSLGDSVFGTDGDAVNLASQYSACSYDQFNFLAAQGQHIVDGVVQLTIDMDVQGISSGTVRNAVVTAGNELFGSLFSQADHIMFALPPNTDGSWIAYASVNGSSSVYNDNWATYVSAQMHELGHNLGMGHSGIGGNEYADTSGMMGYSYSNDDGPLMCFNSAKSSKFGWYNNKELTFFEDDWLIGQGTWSGKVIGLADYDQVAADQYVLLKIHTENGNVNSSSLNINFNRDAGINSGTRIGKDRLMVVSTNSPTGYNTTLLEADLGIGESHTFANYWLSGTDLIITVNDISTDVNGLMYADVEISVDFNILDIIFGNGFDL
;
A
#
# COMPACT_ATOMS: atom_id res chain seq x y z
N MET A 1 37.29 -70.44 19.30
CA MET A 1 37.16 -71.25 18.06
C MET A 1 35.84 -70.86 17.39
N THR A 2 35.84 -70.69 16.05
CA THR A 2 34.68 -70.73 15.10
C THR A 2 33.35 -70.05 15.50
N ASN A 3 32.90 -68.97 14.82
CA ASN A 3 32.14 -68.94 13.53
C ASN A 3 30.78 -69.69 13.61
N ARG A 4 29.63 -69.26 13.05
CA ARG A 4 29.14 -68.11 12.21
C ARG A 4 27.58 -68.12 12.33
N THR A 5 26.71 -67.22 11.83
CA THR A 5 26.68 -66.05 10.91
C THR A 5 25.50 -65.14 11.38
N GLY A 6 25.05 -64.04 10.75
CA GLY A 6 25.36 -63.37 9.47
C GLY A 6 24.79 -61.94 9.39
N GLN A 7 25.13 -61.21 8.32
CA GLN A 7 24.99 -59.75 8.19
C GLN A 7 23.62 -59.27 7.67
N LYS A 8 23.31 -57.99 7.93
CA LYS A 8 23.07 -57.01 6.85
C LYS A 8 23.51 -55.60 7.28
N THR A 9 24.23 -54.90 6.40
CA THR A 9 24.82 -53.58 6.63
C THR A 9 24.66 -52.70 5.40
N THR A 10 24.09 -51.50 5.59
CA THR A 10 24.23 -50.30 4.75
C THR A 10 23.95 -49.10 5.67
N GLY A 11 24.66 -47.96 5.64
CA GLY A 11 25.77 -47.56 4.80
C GLY A 11 25.92 -46.03 4.80
N ARG A 12 26.26 -45.40 5.94
CA ARG A 12 26.58 -43.96 5.97
C ARG A 12 28.03 -43.73 5.56
N PHE A 13 28.23 -43.20 4.35
CA PHE A 13 29.43 -42.47 3.96
C PHE A 13 29.03 -41.02 3.68
N TYR A 14 29.50 -40.08 4.52
CA TYR A 14 29.48 -38.66 4.20
C TYR A 14 30.92 -38.25 3.85
N ASN A 15 31.13 -37.84 2.60
CA ASN A 15 32.44 -37.35 2.15
C ASN A 15 32.76 -36.01 2.81
N SER A 16 33.82 -35.96 3.62
CA SER A 16 34.38 -34.72 4.16
C SER A 16 35.33 -34.00 3.19
N LEU A 17 35.46 -34.48 1.94
CA LEU A 17 36.39 -33.95 0.93
C LEU A 17 35.78 -32.83 0.06
N ASP A 18 34.45 -32.79 -0.12
CA ASP A 18 33.80 -31.83 -1.03
C ASP A 18 33.77 -30.39 -0.48
N ARG A 19 33.66 -30.19 0.84
CA ARG A 19 33.56 -28.84 1.44
C ARG A 19 34.81 -27.97 1.22
N ASN A 20 36.00 -28.56 1.27
CA ASN A 20 37.24 -27.79 1.09
C ASN A 20 37.53 -27.45 -0.38
N PHE A 21 37.00 -28.24 -1.33
CA PHE A 21 37.12 -27.93 -2.76
C PHE A 21 36.18 -26.77 -3.19
N TYR A 22 35.01 -26.64 -2.55
CA TYR A 22 34.05 -25.57 -2.84
C TYR A 22 34.53 -24.19 -2.36
N ILE A 23 35.08 -24.11 -1.14
CA ILE A 23 35.56 -22.85 -0.54
C ILE A 23 36.75 -22.26 -1.31
N TYR A 24 37.61 -23.11 -1.89
CA TYR A 24 38.75 -22.65 -2.69
C TYR A 24 38.36 -22.11 -4.08
N ARG A 25 37.20 -22.51 -4.62
CA ARG A 25 36.65 -21.84 -5.82
C ARG A 25 36.20 -20.43 -5.47
N GLN A 26 35.27 -20.24 -4.54
CA GLN A 26 34.65 -18.92 -4.31
C GLN A 26 35.65 -17.79 -4.00
N ARG A 27 36.76 -18.05 -3.30
CA ARG A 27 37.78 -17.03 -3.03
C ARG A 27 38.64 -16.62 -4.23
N LEU A 28 38.78 -17.46 -5.26
CA LEU A 28 39.43 -17.07 -6.51
C LEU A 28 38.49 -16.22 -7.39
N TRP A 29 37.18 -16.44 -7.29
CA TRP A 29 36.18 -15.81 -8.16
C TRP A 29 36.00 -14.32 -7.87
N VAL A 30 35.97 -13.90 -6.60
CA VAL A 30 35.80 -12.48 -6.22
C VAL A 30 36.93 -11.59 -6.77
N VAL A 31 38.17 -12.08 -6.78
CA VAL A 31 39.34 -11.30 -7.24
C VAL A 31 39.41 -11.24 -8.78
N LEU A 32 38.97 -12.29 -9.48
CA LEU A 32 38.83 -12.23 -10.94
C LEU A 32 37.69 -11.29 -11.37
N ILE A 33 36.50 -11.38 -10.76
CA ILE A 33 35.34 -10.56 -11.17
C ILE A 33 35.64 -9.05 -11.06
N LEU A 34 36.20 -8.60 -9.94
CA LEU A 34 36.55 -7.19 -9.72
C LEU A 34 37.59 -6.65 -10.71
N SER A 35 38.52 -7.49 -11.17
CA SER A 35 39.55 -7.08 -12.14
C SER A 35 39.01 -7.01 -13.58
N PHE A 36 37.97 -7.79 -13.87
CA PHE A 36 37.41 -7.94 -15.22
C PHE A 36 36.29 -6.93 -15.51
N ASN A 37 35.42 -6.58 -14.54
CA ASN A 37 34.40 -5.55 -14.71
C ASN A 37 34.99 -4.19 -15.14
N VAL A 38 36.17 -3.84 -14.60
CA VAL A 38 36.93 -2.64 -14.98
C VAL A 38 37.42 -2.70 -16.43
N THR A 39 37.77 -3.89 -16.94
CA THR A 39 38.28 -4.06 -18.32
C THR A 39 37.15 -3.97 -19.35
N VAL A 40 35.96 -4.48 -19.02
CA VAL A 40 34.76 -4.30 -19.85
C VAL A 40 34.33 -2.83 -19.86
N HIS A 41 34.26 -2.19 -18.69
CA HIS A 41 33.97 -0.75 -18.58
C HIS A 41 34.93 0.17 -19.35
N ALA A 42 36.21 -0.19 -19.44
CA ALA A 42 37.19 0.57 -20.22
C ALA A 42 36.97 0.51 -21.75
N LYS A 43 36.33 -0.56 -22.27
CA LYS A 43 35.87 -0.63 -23.67
C LYS A 43 34.52 0.07 -23.88
N LEU A 44 33.63 0.01 -22.89
CA LEU A 44 32.24 0.51 -23.00
C LEU A 44 32.11 2.03 -23.23
N GLN A 45 33.15 2.84 -22.98
CA GLN A 45 33.10 4.28 -23.27
C GLN A 45 33.15 4.64 -24.77
N THR A 46 33.47 3.70 -25.67
CA THR A 46 33.45 3.92 -27.12
C THR A 46 32.21 3.31 -27.76
N GLN A 47 31.13 4.10 -27.84
CA GLN A 47 29.81 3.71 -28.36
C GLN A 47 29.82 3.07 -29.77
N GLN A 48 29.83 1.73 -29.88
CA GLN A 48 29.30 0.97 -31.04
C GLN A 48 28.79 -0.42 -30.61
N ASN A 49 27.98 -1.06 -31.45
CA ASN A 49 27.44 -2.41 -31.22
C ASN A 49 28.56 -3.45 -31.24
N GLU A 50 28.90 -4.04 -30.09
CA GLU A 50 29.92 -5.09 -29.98
C GLU A 50 29.32 -6.46 -29.66
N VAL A 51 29.92 -7.51 -30.24
CA VAL A 51 29.54 -8.92 -30.03
C VAL A 51 30.58 -9.57 -29.12
N PHE A 52 30.19 -9.88 -27.89
CA PHE A 52 31.11 -10.38 -26.86
C PHE A 52 31.12 -11.91 -26.84
N THR A 53 32.09 -12.51 -27.53
CA THR A 53 32.17 -13.96 -27.80
C THR A 53 32.96 -14.78 -26.78
N ALA A 54 33.58 -14.16 -25.77
CA ALA A 54 34.36 -14.88 -24.74
C ALA A 54 34.28 -14.25 -23.33
N GLU A 55 33.66 -13.07 -23.20
CA GLU A 55 33.57 -12.33 -21.94
C GLU A 55 32.23 -12.67 -21.26
N THR A 56 32.27 -13.04 -19.97
CA THR A 56 31.07 -13.27 -19.16
C THR A 56 30.73 -12.01 -18.41
N PHE A 57 29.54 -11.48 -18.65
CA PHE A 57 28.95 -10.37 -17.91
C PHE A 57 28.04 -10.90 -16.80
N ALA A 58 28.01 -10.21 -15.66
CA ALA A 58 27.16 -10.52 -14.53
C ALA A 58 26.44 -9.27 -14.06
N CYS A 59 25.12 -9.35 -13.89
CA CYS A 59 24.27 -8.26 -13.44
C CYS A 59 23.16 -8.77 -12.52
N THR A 60 22.49 -7.85 -11.83
CA THR A 60 21.31 -8.14 -11.03
C THR A 60 20.05 -7.90 -11.87
N LEU A 61 19.11 -8.86 -11.85
CA LEU A 61 17.88 -8.83 -12.65
C LEU A 61 16.69 -8.23 -11.87
N TYR A 62 16.02 -7.30 -12.52
CA TYR A 62 14.79 -6.65 -12.06
C TYR A 62 13.78 -6.61 -13.20
N GLN A 63 12.50 -6.44 -12.90
CA GLN A 63 11.51 -6.08 -13.91
C GLN A 63 11.42 -4.56 -13.99
N VAL A 64 11.24 -4.01 -15.20
CA VAL A 64 10.98 -2.59 -15.44
C VAL A 64 9.85 -2.48 -16.47
N ALA A 65 8.90 -1.59 -16.21
CA ALA A 65 7.84 -1.26 -17.15
C ALA A 65 8.36 -0.25 -18.18
N SER A 66 8.32 -0.62 -19.47
CA SER A 66 8.73 0.28 -20.56
C SER A 66 7.59 1.23 -20.96
N GLN A 67 7.87 2.53 -21.08
CA GLN A 67 6.91 3.49 -21.63
C GLN A 67 6.86 3.38 -23.16
N GLN A 68 5.76 2.86 -23.71
CA GLN A 68 5.45 2.85 -25.14
C GLN A 68 4.04 3.40 -25.37
N VAL A 69 3.87 4.17 -26.43
CA VAL A 69 2.71 5.05 -26.65
C VAL A 69 1.48 4.30 -27.19
N ASP A 70 1.66 3.09 -27.73
CA ASP A 70 0.63 2.33 -28.44
C ASP A 70 0.00 1.20 -27.58
N SER A 71 -0.65 1.61 -26.48
CA SER A 71 -1.66 0.84 -25.70
C SER A 71 -1.35 -0.59 -25.20
N LYS A 72 -0.15 -1.12 -25.41
CA LYS A 72 0.37 -2.33 -24.76
C LYS A 72 1.78 -2.06 -24.23
N HIS A 73 1.95 -1.98 -22.91
CA HIS A 73 3.27 -1.85 -22.31
C HIS A 73 3.88 -3.25 -22.19
N ALA A 74 5.12 -3.42 -22.62
CA ALA A 74 5.86 -4.65 -22.40
C ALA A 74 6.65 -4.55 -21.08
N VAL A 75 6.47 -5.53 -20.20
CA VAL A 75 7.38 -5.75 -19.06
C VAL A 75 8.68 -6.34 -19.60
N SER A 76 9.79 -5.67 -19.32
CA SER A 76 11.13 -6.12 -19.67
C SER A 76 11.91 -6.50 -18.42
N LEU A 77 12.69 -7.58 -18.47
CA LEU A 77 13.75 -7.76 -17.48
C LEU A 77 14.85 -6.76 -17.80
N HIS A 78 15.27 -6.00 -16.81
CA HIS A 78 16.45 -5.18 -16.83
C HIS A 78 17.55 -5.81 -15.99
N CYS A 79 18.76 -5.44 -16.33
CA CYS A 79 20.01 -6.03 -15.87
C CYS A 79 20.87 -4.86 -15.39
N GLU A 80 20.97 -4.71 -14.08
CA GLU A 80 21.73 -3.64 -13.43
C GLU A 80 23.13 -4.13 -13.08
N ASP A 81 24.15 -3.37 -13.49
CA ASP A 81 25.54 -3.70 -13.19
C ASP A 81 26.00 -3.26 -11.78
N ASP A 82 27.29 -3.44 -11.49
CA ASP A 82 27.90 -3.06 -10.21
C ASP A 82 28.11 -1.54 -10.05
N GLN A 83 27.79 -0.74 -11.07
CA GLN A 83 27.83 0.73 -11.06
C GLN A 83 26.43 1.36 -11.02
N GLY A 84 25.37 0.55 -11.07
CA GLY A 84 23.97 1.01 -11.08
C GLY A 84 23.46 1.41 -12.47
N LEU A 85 24.13 1.00 -13.54
CA LEU A 85 23.65 1.20 -14.91
C LEU A 85 22.70 0.06 -15.29
N SER A 86 21.53 0.41 -15.81
CA SER A 86 20.44 -0.52 -16.13
C SER A 86 20.32 -0.75 -17.63
N TYR A 87 20.29 -2.02 -18.03
CA TYR A 87 20.21 -2.45 -19.44
C TYR A 87 19.01 -3.36 -19.66
N GLU A 88 18.20 -3.10 -20.67
CA GLU A 88 17.08 -3.98 -21.03
C GLU A 88 17.59 -5.33 -21.57
N VAL A 89 17.08 -6.47 -21.08
CA VAL A 89 17.43 -7.80 -21.58
C VAL A 89 16.44 -8.25 -22.66
N LYS A 90 16.91 -8.28 -23.91
CA LYS A 90 16.17 -8.82 -25.07
C LYS A 90 16.55 -10.28 -25.33
N GLY A 91 15.65 -11.01 -26.00
CA GLY A 91 15.86 -12.42 -26.40
C GLY A 91 15.63 -13.45 -25.29
N LEU A 92 14.84 -13.09 -24.27
CA LEU A 92 14.51 -13.95 -23.13
C LEU A 92 13.61 -15.14 -23.54
N ASN A 93 14.21 -16.33 -23.68
CA ASN A 93 13.46 -17.57 -23.87
C ASN A 93 12.75 -18.05 -22.57
N ALA A 94 11.87 -19.04 -22.70
CA ALA A 94 11.10 -19.57 -21.57
C ALA A 94 11.97 -20.14 -20.43
N ALA A 95 13.14 -20.70 -20.73
CA ALA A 95 14.04 -21.28 -19.74
C ALA A 95 14.75 -20.22 -18.88
N ILE A 96 15.10 -19.06 -19.47
CA ILE A 96 15.64 -17.91 -18.70
C ILE A 96 14.60 -17.41 -17.72
N LYS A 97 13.35 -17.21 -18.19
CA LYS A 97 12.22 -16.79 -17.36
C LYS A 97 11.96 -17.77 -16.22
N GLN A 98 12.02 -19.08 -16.50
CA GLN A 98 11.86 -20.13 -15.48
C GLN A 98 12.98 -20.13 -14.44
N GLN A 99 14.25 -19.95 -14.81
CA GLN A 99 15.34 -19.88 -13.83
C GLN A 99 15.29 -18.59 -12.99
N TYR A 100 14.94 -17.45 -13.60
CA TYR A 100 14.66 -16.20 -12.88
C TYR A 100 13.57 -16.38 -11.83
N PHE A 101 12.46 -17.02 -12.22
CA PHE A 101 11.36 -17.34 -11.32
C PHE A 101 11.81 -18.24 -10.14
N LEU A 102 12.51 -19.34 -10.41
CA LEU A 102 13.00 -20.25 -9.37
C LEU A 102 14.00 -19.57 -8.42
N ALA A 103 14.86 -18.70 -8.94
CA ALA A 103 15.76 -17.88 -8.13
C ALA A 103 14.99 -16.89 -7.24
N ASN A 104 13.97 -16.20 -7.77
CA ASN A 104 13.10 -15.33 -6.98
C ASN A 104 12.40 -16.10 -5.84
N GLN A 105 11.80 -17.26 -6.13
CA GLN A 105 11.14 -18.09 -5.12
C GLN A 105 12.11 -18.57 -4.03
N ALA A 106 13.34 -18.93 -4.41
CA ALA A 106 14.36 -19.34 -3.45
C ALA A 106 14.81 -18.18 -2.54
N ILE A 107 14.93 -16.96 -3.08
CA ILE A 107 15.17 -15.73 -2.32
C ILE A 107 14.02 -15.49 -1.33
N GLU A 108 12.76 -15.51 -1.79
CA GLU A 108 11.58 -15.30 -0.95
C GLU A 108 11.52 -16.24 0.25
N ASN A 109 11.74 -17.54 0.01
CA ASN A 109 11.84 -18.55 1.07
C ASN A 109 12.98 -18.22 2.03
N LYS A 110 14.15 -17.81 1.53
CA LYS A 110 15.32 -17.48 2.35
C LYS A 110 15.09 -16.25 3.25
N LEU A 111 14.35 -15.25 2.77
CA LEU A 111 13.94 -14.09 3.56
C LEU A 111 12.99 -14.50 4.69
N MET A 112 12.00 -15.35 4.40
CA MET A 112 11.07 -15.89 5.39
C MET A 112 11.79 -16.73 6.45
N GLU A 113 12.67 -17.67 6.07
CA GLU A 113 13.49 -18.40 7.03
C GLU A 113 14.40 -17.47 7.86
N GLY A 114 14.89 -16.39 7.26
CA GLY A 114 15.67 -15.36 7.94
C GLY A 114 14.86 -14.73 9.08
N LEU A 115 13.65 -14.26 8.76
CA LEU A 115 12.71 -13.73 9.73
C LEU A 115 12.37 -14.76 10.81
N GLU A 116 12.08 -16.01 10.47
CA GLU A 116 11.83 -17.07 11.46
C GLU A 116 12.98 -17.22 12.46
N ARG A 117 14.20 -17.37 11.95
CA ARG A 117 15.41 -17.61 12.77
C ARG A 117 15.69 -16.46 13.72
N MET A 118 15.44 -15.22 13.29
CA MET A 118 15.78 -14.02 14.06
C MET A 118 14.70 -13.59 15.04
N THR A 119 13.43 -13.94 14.75
CA THR A 119 12.27 -13.48 15.52
C THR A 119 11.67 -14.57 16.41
N GLY A 120 11.94 -15.85 16.11
CA GLY A 120 11.36 -17.00 16.80
C GLY A 120 9.90 -17.29 16.44
N ILE A 121 9.28 -16.43 15.61
CA ILE A 121 7.93 -16.61 15.08
C ILE A 121 8.04 -17.54 13.86
N LYS A 122 7.27 -18.63 13.83
CA LYS A 122 7.22 -19.51 12.65
C LYS A 122 6.64 -18.78 11.44
N ALA A 123 7.08 -19.14 10.23
CA ALA A 123 6.57 -18.70 8.95
C ALA A 123 5.20 -19.33 8.62
N THR A 124 4.24 -19.09 9.50
CA THR A 124 2.85 -18.95 9.10
C THR A 124 2.73 -17.69 8.25
N HIS A 125 1.88 -17.71 7.21
CA HIS A 125 1.63 -16.57 6.32
C HIS A 125 0.80 -15.46 7.02
N THR A 126 1.27 -14.95 8.15
CA THR A 126 0.63 -13.80 8.81
C THR A 126 0.98 -12.52 8.05
N ALA A 127 0.03 -11.58 8.01
CA ALA A 127 0.22 -10.27 7.37
C ALA A 127 1.49 -9.55 7.88
N GLN A 128 1.77 -9.67 9.18
CA GLN A 128 2.97 -9.13 9.83
C GLN A 128 4.26 -9.70 9.23
N MET A 129 4.31 -11.02 9.00
CA MET A 129 5.49 -11.70 8.44
C MET A 129 5.68 -11.37 6.96
N LEU A 130 4.59 -11.32 6.17
CA LEU A 130 4.62 -10.95 4.76
C LEU A 130 5.02 -9.49 4.54
N ASN A 131 4.53 -8.57 5.38
CA ASN A 131 4.93 -7.16 5.38
C ASN A 131 6.41 -6.99 5.78
N ALA A 132 6.86 -7.67 6.84
CA ALA A 132 8.26 -7.67 7.25
C ALA A 132 9.19 -8.23 6.15
N LYS A 133 8.77 -9.29 5.44
CA LYS A 133 9.46 -9.86 4.27
C LYS A 133 9.60 -8.83 3.14
N SER A 134 8.54 -8.12 2.79
CA SER A 134 8.58 -7.06 1.76
C SER A 134 9.56 -5.94 2.14
N LYS A 135 9.44 -5.37 3.35
CA LYS A 135 10.36 -4.35 3.86
C LYS A 135 11.81 -4.83 3.87
N LEU A 136 12.05 -6.08 4.28
CA LEU A 136 13.37 -6.70 4.33
C LEU A 136 13.98 -6.85 2.91
N ARG A 137 13.19 -7.31 1.93
CA ARG A 137 13.62 -7.39 0.52
C ARG A 137 14.07 -6.02 0.00
N GLN A 138 13.28 -4.97 0.26
CA GLN A 138 13.61 -3.59 -0.13
C GLN A 138 14.93 -3.10 0.49
N GLN A 139 15.17 -3.40 1.77
CA GLN A 139 16.40 -2.99 2.46
C GLN A 139 17.65 -3.75 2.00
N LEU A 140 17.49 -5.00 1.57
CA LEU A 140 18.57 -5.84 1.04
C LEU A 140 19.03 -5.43 -0.36
N LYS A 141 18.19 -4.72 -1.12
CA LYS A 141 18.48 -4.22 -2.48
C LYS A 141 19.04 -5.35 -3.37
N GLN A 142 20.04 -5.08 -4.21
CA GLN A 142 20.66 -6.02 -5.15
C GLN A 142 20.97 -7.42 -4.59
N ALA A 143 21.20 -7.57 -3.27
CA ALA A 143 21.44 -8.88 -2.66
C ALA A 143 20.20 -9.80 -2.65
N ALA A 144 18.99 -9.25 -2.65
CA ALA A 144 17.72 -9.97 -2.65
C ALA A 144 17.05 -10.03 -4.05
N HIS A 145 17.85 -10.04 -5.11
CA HIS A 145 17.37 -10.22 -6.49
C HIS A 145 18.21 -11.27 -7.23
N PRO A 146 17.65 -11.95 -8.25
CA PRO A 146 18.39 -12.91 -9.06
C PRO A 146 19.52 -12.25 -9.83
N LYS A 147 20.59 -12.98 -10.10
CA LYS A 147 21.73 -12.53 -10.91
C LYS A 147 21.74 -13.27 -12.24
N LEU A 148 21.83 -12.54 -13.34
CA LEU A 148 22.10 -13.11 -14.66
C LEU A 148 23.61 -13.11 -14.89
N MET A 149 24.14 -14.28 -15.23
CA MET A 149 25.45 -14.42 -15.87
C MET A 149 25.23 -14.75 -17.35
N VAL A 150 25.88 -14.03 -18.25
CA VAL A 150 25.72 -14.21 -19.70
C VAL A 150 27.04 -14.00 -20.45
N SER A 151 27.29 -14.84 -21.46
CA SER A 151 28.38 -14.69 -22.44
C SER A 151 27.85 -15.00 -23.84
N HIS A 152 28.61 -14.66 -24.89
CA HIS A 152 28.19 -14.84 -26.29
C HIS A 152 26.91 -14.04 -26.61
N PHE A 153 26.90 -12.76 -26.23
CA PHE A 153 25.76 -11.85 -26.35
C PHE A 153 26.14 -10.56 -27.10
N GLN A 154 25.15 -9.74 -27.44
CA GLN A 154 25.38 -8.44 -28.09
C GLN A 154 25.05 -7.30 -27.12
N TRP A 155 25.96 -6.35 -26.98
CA TRP A 155 25.78 -5.18 -26.10
C TRP A 155 25.39 -3.94 -26.93
N PHE A 156 24.41 -3.20 -26.43
CA PHE A 156 23.99 -1.88 -26.92
C PHE A 156 23.96 -0.87 -25.75
N SER A 157 23.93 0.43 -26.05
CA SER A 157 23.96 1.49 -25.02
C SER A 157 22.89 1.38 -23.93
N ASP A 158 21.74 0.79 -24.24
CA ASP A 158 20.54 0.70 -23.42
C ASP A 158 20.06 -0.74 -23.17
N LYS A 159 20.69 -1.75 -23.80
CA LYS A 159 20.17 -3.13 -23.82
C LYS A 159 21.23 -4.19 -24.11
N ILE A 160 20.93 -5.41 -23.66
CA ILE A 160 21.70 -6.64 -23.87
C ILE A 160 20.81 -7.62 -24.63
N ASN A 161 21.30 -8.13 -25.76
CA ASN A 161 20.54 -9.09 -26.58
C ASN A 161 21.13 -10.50 -26.44
N ILE A 162 20.31 -11.40 -25.88
CA ILE A 162 20.58 -12.83 -25.72
C ILE A 162 20.01 -13.56 -26.95
N ASN A 163 20.68 -14.61 -27.43
CA ASN A 163 20.21 -15.43 -28.55
C ASN A 163 20.61 -16.90 -28.38
N ASP A 164 20.32 -17.75 -29.36
CA ASP A 164 20.58 -19.20 -29.30
C ASP A 164 22.06 -19.60 -29.21
N GLN A 165 22.99 -18.65 -29.43
CA GLN A 165 24.43 -18.83 -29.24
C GLN A 165 24.91 -18.34 -27.87
N SER A 166 24.06 -17.64 -27.11
CA SER A 166 24.39 -17.11 -25.79
C SER A 166 24.43 -18.21 -24.74
N ASN A 167 25.51 -18.26 -23.96
CA ASN A 167 25.57 -19.11 -22.77
C ASN A 167 25.18 -18.26 -21.56
N TRP A 168 24.11 -18.66 -20.87
CA TRP A 168 23.52 -17.91 -19.76
C TRP A 168 23.21 -18.82 -18.57
N GLN A 169 23.14 -18.23 -17.39
CA GLN A 169 22.65 -18.83 -16.15
C GLN A 169 21.97 -17.74 -15.33
N VAL A 170 20.79 -18.04 -14.77
CA VAL A 170 20.23 -17.20 -13.70
C VAL A 170 20.42 -17.93 -12.37
N ASP A 171 20.96 -17.22 -11.39
CA ASP A 171 21.31 -17.76 -10.06
C ASP A 171 20.96 -16.73 -8.98
N TRP A 172 21.18 -17.06 -7.72
CA TRP A 172 20.98 -16.13 -6.59
C TRP A 172 22.04 -16.35 -5.52
N ASP A 173 22.36 -15.30 -4.78
CA ASP A 173 23.50 -15.29 -3.87
C ASP A 173 23.07 -15.60 -2.43
N GLU A 174 22.78 -16.88 -2.16
CA GLU A 174 22.36 -17.36 -0.84
C GLU A 174 23.32 -16.88 0.27
N VAL A 175 24.63 -16.87 -0.02
CA VAL A 175 25.67 -16.47 0.94
C VAL A 175 25.63 -14.96 1.19
N ALA A 176 25.40 -14.12 0.17
CA ALA A 176 25.23 -12.69 0.35
C ALA A 176 23.95 -12.36 1.13
N ILE A 177 22.83 -13.06 0.87
CA ILE A 177 21.60 -12.91 1.66
C ILE A 177 21.85 -13.33 3.10
N ASP A 178 22.41 -14.52 3.35
CA ASP A 178 22.72 -14.97 4.71
C ASP A 178 23.79 -14.10 5.41
N ALA A 179 24.65 -13.39 4.68
CA ALA A 179 25.56 -12.41 5.26
C ALA A 179 24.79 -11.16 5.68
N LYS A 180 23.99 -10.58 4.78
CA LYS A 180 23.20 -9.38 5.05
C LYS A 180 22.16 -9.59 6.14
N LEU A 181 21.49 -10.73 6.19
CA LEU A 181 20.55 -11.09 7.27
C LEU A 181 21.24 -11.10 8.64
N LYS A 182 22.55 -11.37 8.73
CA LYS A 182 23.32 -11.31 9.99
C LYS A 182 23.75 -9.90 10.39
N ASP A 183 23.74 -8.95 9.46
CA ASP A 183 24.06 -7.54 9.76
C ASP A 183 22.91 -6.85 10.52
N PHE A 184 21.68 -7.38 10.42
CA PHE A 184 20.52 -6.87 11.14
C PHE A 184 20.56 -7.21 12.63
N SER A 185 20.33 -6.21 13.47
CA SER A 185 20.04 -6.41 14.89
C SER A 185 18.62 -6.93 15.12
N VAL A 186 18.40 -7.57 16.27
CA VAL A 186 17.07 -7.98 16.73
C VAL A 186 16.11 -6.77 16.80
N ALA A 187 16.61 -5.57 17.13
CA ALA A 187 15.80 -4.36 17.19
C ALA A 187 15.33 -3.89 15.80
N GLU A 188 16.21 -3.93 14.79
CA GLU A 188 15.82 -3.61 13.41
C GLU A 188 14.84 -4.66 12.85
N MET A 189 15.04 -5.94 13.19
CA MET A 189 14.12 -7.02 12.81
C MET A 189 12.76 -6.90 13.50
N SER A 190 12.73 -6.51 14.78
CA SER A 190 11.49 -6.16 15.49
C SER A 190 10.80 -4.94 14.88
N ASN A 191 11.53 -3.96 14.35
CA ASN A 191 10.95 -2.81 13.63
C ASN A 191 10.41 -3.19 12.22
N LEU A 192 10.95 -4.24 11.60
CA LEU A 192 10.39 -4.81 10.36
C LEU A 192 9.06 -5.51 10.64
N LEU A 193 9.01 -6.34 11.68
CA LEU A 193 7.81 -6.99 12.22
C LEU A 193 6.80 -6.02 12.83
N ALA A 194 7.24 -4.85 13.30
CA ALA A 194 6.36 -3.82 13.79
C ALA A 194 5.44 -3.37 12.65
N VAL A 195 4.21 -3.87 12.71
CA VAL A 195 3.07 -3.00 12.43
C VAL A 195 3.18 -1.86 13.44
N THR A 196 3.11 -0.61 12.97
CA THR A 196 2.88 0.52 13.86
C THR A 196 1.45 0.49 14.36
N GLU A 197 1.13 -0.52 15.17
CA GLU A 197 0.03 -0.53 16.16
C GLU A 197 0.45 0.39 17.32
N GLY A 198 0.70 1.65 16.98
CA GLY A 198 0.91 2.73 17.93
C GLY A 198 -0.32 3.61 17.88
N LEU A 199 -0.98 3.78 19.02
CA LEU A 199 -1.99 4.80 19.26
C LEU A 199 -1.47 6.15 18.72
N VAL A 200 -2.08 6.66 17.65
CA VAL A 200 -1.76 7.97 17.07
C VAL A 200 -2.78 8.98 17.60
N GLU A 201 -2.34 9.83 18.53
CA GLU A 201 -3.12 10.96 19.00
C GLU A 201 -2.81 12.21 18.17
N ARG A 202 -3.85 12.97 17.81
CA ARG A 202 -3.74 14.28 17.16
C ARG A 202 -4.60 15.29 17.88
N THR A 203 -4.08 16.49 18.10
CA THR A 203 -4.83 17.58 18.71
C THR A 203 -5.60 18.38 17.65
N ALA A 204 -6.85 18.73 17.93
CA ALA A 204 -7.63 19.63 17.11
C ALA A 204 -8.14 20.83 17.94
N LEU A 205 -8.16 22.02 17.33
CA LEU A 205 -8.69 23.26 17.91
C LEU A 205 -9.77 23.84 17.00
N VAL A 206 -10.97 24.01 17.54
CA VAL A 206 -12.09 24.64 16.83
C VAL A 206 -12.09 26.15 17.09
N ILE A 207 -12.25 26.93 16.03
CA ILE A 207 -12.34 28.38 16.08
C ILE A 207 -13.79 28.81 15.85
N HIS A 208 -14.45 29.26 16.91
CA HIS A 208 -15.73 29.96 16.84
C HIS A 208 -15.48 31.43 16.50
N VAL A 209 -16.18 31.97 15.50
CA VAL A 209 -15.90 33.30 14.95
C VAL A 209 -17.07 34.26 15.19
N THR A 210 -16.76 35.44 15.71
CA THR A 210 -17.69 36.55 15.83
C THR A 210 -17.20 37.71 14.95
N ALA A 211 -17.97 38.08 13.93
CA ALA A 211 -17.72 39.25 13.10
C ALA A 211 -18.64 40.42 13.51
N ASN A 212 -18.56 41.55 12.80
CA ASN A 212 -19.34 42.75 13.11
C ASN A 212 -20.84 42.60 12.76
N ASP A 213 -21.16 41.80 11.74
CA ASP A 213 -22.51 41.58 11.18
C ASP A 213 -23.10 40.20 11.52
N PHE A 214 -22.27 39.14 11.52
CA PHE A 214 -22.67 37.76 11.82
C PHE A 214 -21.66 37.03 12.72
N SER A 215 -22.11 36.01 13.46
CA SER A 215 -21.26 35.02 14.12
C SER A 215 -21.51 33.63 13.54
N THR A 216 -20.61 32.68 13.82
CA THR A 216 -20.94 31.26 13.74
C THR A 216 -22.25 31.01 14.50
N THR A 217 -23.18 30.24 13.92
CA THR A 217 -24.51 29.98 14.50
C THR A 217 -24.44 28.97 15.65
N ALA A 218 -23.64 27.92 15.48
CA ALA A 218 -23.38 26.93 16.51
C ALA A 218 -22.61 27.56 17.69
N THR A 219 -23.01 27.26 18.92
CA THR A 219 -22.36 27.80 20.12
C THR A 219 -20.98 27.16 20.34
N PRO A 220 -20.06 27.79 21.09
CA PRO A 220 -18.78 27.18 21.44
C PRO A 220 -18.93 25.81 22.13
N THR A 221 -19.93 25.63 23.00
CA THR A 221 -20.22 24.34 23.64
C THR A 221 -20.68 23.30 22.63
N SER A 222 -21.58 23.65 21.71
CA SER A 222 -22.04 22.74 20.65
C SER A 222 -20.89 22.36 19.70
N LEU A 223 -19.99 23.30 19.37
CA LEU A 223 -18.80 23.01 18.56
C LEU A 223 -17.80 22.08 19.27
N GLY A 224 -17.65 22.21 20.60
CA GLY A 224 -16.85 21.28 21.39
C GLY A 224 -17.48 19.89 21.44
N ASP A 225 -18.80 19.83 21.61
CA ASP A 225 -19.54 18.57 21.71
C ASP A 225 -19.55 17.81 20.39
N SER A 226 -19.93 18.43 19.28
CA SER A 226 -19.94 17.81 17.94
C SER A 226 -18.55 17.37 17.44
N VAL A 227 -17.46 17.82 18.05
CA VAL A 227 -16.08 17.46 17.65
C VAL A 227 -15.42 16.50 18.65
N PHE A 228 -15.72 16.60 19.95
CA PHE A 228 -15.03 15.87 21.02
C PHE A 228 -15.95 15.16 22.04
N GLY A 229 -17.27 15.30 21.93
CA GLY A 229 -18.26 14.69 22.84
C GLY A 229 -18.29 15.31 24.24
N THR A 230 -17.91 16.59 24.37
CA THR A 230 -17.67 17.26 25.67
C THR A 230 -18.90 17.48 26.54
N ASP A 231 -20.12 17.48 25.98
CA ASP A 231 -21.41 17.54 26.70
C ASP A 231 -22.26 16.26 26.51
N GLY A 232 -21.65 15.21 25.94
CA GLY A 232 -22.21 13.87 25.87
C GLY A 232 -22.69 13.41 24.49
N ASP A 233 -22.37 14.14 23.40
CA ASP A 233 -22.56 13.62 22.05
C ASP A 233 -21.77 12.32 21.84
N ALA A 234 -22.49 11.27 21.44
CA ALA A 234 -21.92 9.94 21.18
C ALA A 234 -21.30 9.80 19.79
N VAL A 235 -21.68 10.65 18.82
CA VAL A 235 -21.31 10.54 17.40
C VAL A 235 -20.68 11.86 16.91
N ASN A 236 -19.50 12.14 17.46
CA ASN A 236 -18.69 13.30 17.15
C ASN A 236 -17.46 12.91 16.31
N LEU A 237 -16.67 13.90 15.85
CA LEU A 237 -15.44 13.65 15.08
C LEU A 237 -14.49 12.66 15.77
N ALA A 238 -14.22 12.87 17.07
CA ALA A 238 -13.27 12.07 17.80
C ALA A 238 -13.74 10.62 17.98
N SER A 239 -15.02 10.40 18.33
CA SER A 239 -15.59 9.06 18.49
C SER A 239 -15.65 8.31 17.15
N GLN A 240 -15.92 9.00 16.03
CA GLN A 240 -15.92 8.36 14.71
C GLN A 240 -14.52 8.01 14.20
N TYR A 241 -13.48 8.82 14.45
CA TYR A 241 -12.10 8.43 14.14
C TYR A 241 -11.59 7.28 15.02
N SER A 242 -11.91 7.30 16.33
CA SER A 242 -11.68 6.19 17.27
C SER A 242 -12.30 4.90 16.74
N ALA A 243 -13.60 4.91 16.49
CA ALA A 243 -14.36 3.73 16.07
C ALA A 243 -13.89 3.20 14.71
N CYS A 244 -13.65 4.07 13.74
CA CYS A 244 -13.20 3.67 12.40
C CYS A 244 -11.74 3.21 12.29
N SER A 245 -10.95 3.44 13.34
CA SER A 245 -9.57 2.95 13.44
C SER A 245 -9.38 1.87 14.52
N TYR A 246 -10.45 1.51 15.25
CA TYR A 246 -10.38 0.68 16.46
C TYR A 246 -9.32 1.18 17.45
N ASP A 247 -9.49 2.44 17.86
CA ASP A 247 -8.64 3.18 18.81
C ASP A 247 -7.17 3.37 18.38
N GLN A 248 -6.79 3.01 17.15
CA GLN A 248 -5.43 3.23 16.64
C GLN A 248 -5.16 4.68 16.25
N PHE A 249 -6.20 5.49 16.02
CA PHE A 249 -6.10 6.91 15.71
C PHE A 249 -7.19 7.71 16.43
N ASN A 250 -6.79 8.71 17.22
CA ASN A 250 -7.70 9.49 18.06
C ASN A 250 -7.47 10.99 17.92
N PHE A 251 -8.56 11.75 17.83
CA PHE A 251 -8.54 13.22 17.97
C PHE A 251 -8.77 13.62 19.42
N LEU A 252 -7.92 14.53 19.91
CA LEU A 252 -7.99 15.11 21.25
C LEU A 252 -8.30 16.60 21.18
N ALA A 253 -9.13 17.08 22.11
CA ALA A 253 -9.39 18.50 22.30
C ALA A 253 -8.10 19.25 22.68
N ALA A 254 -7.72 20.26 21.89
CA ALA A 254 -6.60 21.13 22.21
C ALA A 254 -6.77 21.81 23.57
N GLN A 255 -5.66 22.09 24.24
CA GLN A 255 -5.62 22.63 25.61
C GLN A 255 -4.73 23.87 25.66
N GLY A 256 -5.17 24.91 26.37
CA GLY A 256 -4.39 26.15 26.50
C GLY A 256 -5.15 27.26 27.21
N GLN A 257 -4.49 28.40 27.42
CA GLN A 257 -5.22 29.60 27.85
C GLN A 257 -6.16 30.06 26.73
N HIS A 258 -7.35 30.54 27.10
CA HIS A 258 -8.43 30.91 26.16
C HIS A 258 -9.09 29.77 25.36
N ILE A 259 -8.60 28.53 25.51
CA ILE A 259 -9.22 27.34 24.93
C ILE A 259 -10.06 26.66 26.03
N VAL A 260 -11.32 26.38 25.73
CA VAL A 260 -12.26 25.67 26.60
C VAL A 260 -12.83 24.52 25.78
N ASP A 261 -12.68 23.29 26.26
CA ASP A 261 -13.24 22.08 25.65
C ASP A 261 -12.88 21.93 24.15
N GLY A 262 -11.64 22.28 23.80
CA GLY A 262 -11.12 22.23 22.42
C GLY A 262 -11.55 23.38 21.52
N VAL A 263 -12.25 24.40 22.05
CA VAL A 263 -12.76 25.55 21.30
C VAL A 263 -12.17 26.86 21.80
N VAL A 264 -11.80 27.76 20.88
CA VAL A 264 -11.49 29.17 21.16
C VAL A 264 -12.47 30.08 20.42
N GLN A 265 -12.88 31.16 21.08
CA GLN A 265 -13.70 32.22 20.48
C GLN A 265 -12.80 33.37 20.03
N LEU A 266 -12.88 33.74 18.76
CA LEU A 266 -12.16 34.88 18.20
C LEU A 266 -13.15 35.90 17.60
N THR A 267 -12.94 37.18 17.92
CA THR A 267 -13.65 38.30 17.30
C THR A 267 -12.79 38.88 16.17
N ILE A 268 -13.40 39.21 15.04
CA ILE A 268 -12.77 39.91 13.91
C ILE A 268 -13.49 41.23 13.64
N ASP A 269 -12.73 42.32 13.47
CA ASP A 269 -13.27 43.64 13.11
C ASP A 269 -13.46 43.74 11.59
N MET A 270 -14.47 43.03 11.09
CA MET A 270 -14.94 43.10 9.71
C MET A 270 -16.40 42.66 9.60
N ASP A 271 -17.10 43.15 8.59
CA ASP A 271 -18.33 42.53 8.10
C ASP A 271 -17.94 41.32 7.22
N VAL A 272 -18.69 40.22 7.27
CA VAL A 272 -18.43 39.01 6.46
C VAL A 272 -19.41 38.83 5.30
N GLN A 273 -20.54 39.54 5.29
CA GLN A 273 -21.56 39.36 4.27
C GLN A 273 -21.02 39.62 2.85
N GLY A 274 -21.06 38.60 1.99
CA GLY A 274 -20.54 38.68 0.63
C GLY A 274 -19.01 38.82 0.53
N ILE A 275 -18.28 38.51 1.60
CA ILE A 275 -16.81 38.45 1.60
C ILE A 275 -16.36 37.01 1.45
N SER A 276 -15.33 36.76 0.62
CA SER A 276 -14.84 35.40 0.37
C SER A 276 -14.31 34.73 1.64
N SER A 277 -14.64 33.45 1.81
CA SER A 277 -14.24 32.62 2.95
C SER A 277 -12.73 32.64 3.21
N GLY A 278 -11.91 32.66 2.15
CA GLY A 278 -10.46 32.81 2.26
C GLY A 278 -10.00 34.12 2.89
N THR A 279 -10.71 35.24 2.64
CA THR A 279 -10.44 36.54 3.27
C THR A 279 -10.83 36.51 4.75
N VAL A 280 -12.02 36.01 5.06
CA VAL A 280 -12.51 35.88 6.45
C VAL A 280 -11.58 34.99 7.27
N ARG A 281 -11.22 33.80 6.76
CA ARG A 281 -10.25 32.89 7.38
C ARG A 281 -8.91 33.59 7.66
N ASN A 282 -8.40 34.42 6.74
CA ASN A 282 -7.14 35.14 6.95
C ASN A 282 -7.26 36.19 8.08
N ALA A 283 -8.40 36.88 8.22
CA ALA A 283 -8.64 37.77 9.34
C ALA A 283 -8.70 37.01 10.68
N VAL A 284 -9.36 35.85 10.71
CA VAL A 284 -9.41 34.96 11.88
C VAL A 284 -8.01 34.44 12.25
N VAL A 285 -7.18 34.08 11.27
CA VAL A 285 -5.77 33.70 11.51
C VAL A 285 -4.97 34.86 12.10
N THR A 286 -5.18 36.09 11.65
CA THR A 286 -4.54 37.28 12.25
C THR A 286 -4.96 37.45 13.71
N ALA A 287 -6.26 37.45 14.02
CA ALA A 287 -6.76 37.55 15.39
C ALA A 287 -6.23 36.42 16.30
N GLY A 288 -6.14 35.19 15.77
CA GLY A 288 -5.56 34.05 16.49
C GLY A 288 -4.06 34.20 16.74
N ASN A 289 -3.30 34.74 15.78
CA ASN A 289 -1.88 35.04 15.96
C ASN A 289 -1.65 36.21 16.94
N GLU A 290 -2.56 37.18 17.02
CA GLU A 290 -2.50 38.24 18.03
C GLU A 290 -2.76 37.70 19.45
N LEU A 291 -3.68 36.74 19.60
CA LEU A 291 -3.98 36.11 20.88
C LEU A 291 -2.88 35.13 21.35
N PHE A 292 -2.36 34.30 20.44
CA PHE A 292 -1.48 33.17 20.77
C PHE A 292 0.00 33.37 20.38
N GLY A 293 0.34 34.45 19.66
CA GLY A 293 1.61 34.61 18.94
C GLY A 293 1.69 33.74 17.67
N SER A 294 1.16 32.52 17.72
CA SER A 294 0.98 31.61 16.59
C SER A 294 -0.24 30.71 16.84
N LEU A 295 -1.27 30.83 16.00
CA LEU A 295 -2.48 30.00 16.06
C LEU A 295 -2.17 28.53 15.71
N PHE A 296 -1.37 28.31 14.66
CA PHE A 296 -1.02 26.98 14.16
C PHE A 296 0.00 26.22 15.02
N SER A 297 0.38 26.74 16.20
CA SER A 297 1.14 25.99 17.20
C SER A 297 0.30 25.54 18.41
N GLN A 298 -1.01 25.80 18.41
CA GLN A 298 -1.90 25.40 19.51
C GLN A 298 -2.48 23.99 19.36
N ALA A 299 -2.46 23.42 18.14
CA ALA A 299 -2.93 22.08 17.83
C ALA A 299 -2.29 21.56 16.53
N ASP A 300 -2.34 20.24 16.30
CA ASP A 300 -1.98 19.62 15.01
C ASP A 300 -2.92 20.08 13.89
N HIS A 301 -4.20 20.33 14.22
CA HIS A 301 -5.25 20.72 13.27
C HIS A 301 -6.10 21.88 13.78
N ILE A 302 -6.41 22.83 12.90
CA ILE A 302 -7.23 24.01 13.19
C ILE A 302 -8.51 23.95 12.34
N MET A 303 -9.66 23.95 13.01
CA MET A 303 -11.00 23.87 12.41
C MET A 303 -11.66 25.26 12.48
N PHE A 304 -11.76 25.96 11.35
CA PHE A 304 -12.35 27.30 11.29
C PHE A 304 -13.85 27.20 11.01
N ALA A 305 -14.70 27.40 12.04
CA ALA A 305 -16.15 27.50 11.88
C ALA A 305 -16.52 28.94 11.53
N LEU A 306 -16.57 29.29 10.25
CA LEU A 306 -16.81 30.67 9.82
C LEU A 306 -18.29 31.06 9.98
N PRO A 307 -18.63 32.35 10.13
CA PRO A 307 -20.01 32.80 10.15
C PRO A 307 -20.72 32.58 8.79
N PRO A 308 -22.06 32.56 8.75
CA PRO A 308 -22.82 32.41 7.52
C PRO A 308 -22.69 33.64 6.61
N ASN A 309 -23.26 33.55 5.40
CA ASN A 309 -23.34 34.64 4.41
C ASN A 309 -22.01 35.13 3.83
N THR A 310 -20.91 34.41 4.03
CA THR A 310 -19.68 34.57 3.21
C THR A 310 -19.97 34.28 1.74
N ASP A 311 -19.14 34.82 0.83
CA ASP A 311 -19.38 34.73 -0.62
C ASP A 311 -19.28 33.30 -1.17
N GLY A 312 -20.16 32.99 -2.13
CA GLY A 312 -20.25 31.71 -2.82
C GLY A 312 -21.12 30.64 -2.12
N SER A 313 -21.41 29.56 -2.85
CA SER A 313 -22.22 28.42 -2.37
C SER A 313 -21.33 27.25 -1.92
N TRP A 314 -20.44 27.51 -0.98
CA TRP A 314 -19.47 26.53 -0.46
C TRP A 314 -19.97 25.91 0.86
N ILE A 315 -19.54 24.67 1.15
CA ILE A 315 -19.91 23.94 2.39
C ILE A 315 -18.73 23.87 3.36
N ALA A 316 -17.57 23.43 2.89
CA ALA A 316 -16.33 23.33 3.62
C ALA A 316 -15.14 23.22 2.63
N TYR A 317 -13.90 23.33 3.11
CA TYR A 317 -12.66 23.02 2.38
C TYR A 317 -11.46 22.91 3.33
N ALA A 318 -10.43 22.15 2.93
CA ALA A 318 -9.26 21.89 3.75
C ALA A 318 -7.93 21.92 2.98
N SER A 319 -6.83 22.06 3.75
CA SER A 319 -5.47 21.82 3.26
C SER A 319 -5.19 20.34 3.14
N VAL A 320 -4.80 19.87 1.96
CA VAL A 320 -4.30 18.50 1.75
C VAL A 320 -2.95 18.32 2.43
N ASN A 321 -2.81 17.28 3.26
CA ASN A 321 -1.58 16.96 4.00
C ASN A 321 -1.06 18.18 4.80
N GLY A 322 -1.95 18.75 5.62
CA GLY A 322 -1.78 20.01 6.34
C GLY A 322 -2.66 20.09 7.58
N SER A 323 -2.80 21.28 8.14
CA SER A 323 -3.35 21.53 9.48
C SER A 323 -4.56 22.49 9.52
N SER A 324 -5.23 22.72 8.40
CA SER A 324 -6.39 23.63 8.33
C SER A 324 -7.61 23.02 7.64
N SER A 325 -8.76 23.15 8.28
CA SER A 325 -10.08 22.80 7.74
C SER A 325 -11.03 23.98 7.99
N VAL A 326 -11.85 24.34 7.01
CA VAL A 326 -12.71 25.53 7.04
C VAL A 326 -14.13 25.13 6.71
N TYR A 327 -15.08 25.57 7.52
CA TYR A 327 -16.49 25.16 7.44
C TYR A 327 -17.38 26.38 7.36
N ASN A 328 -18.45 26.30 6.56
CA ASN A 328 -19.45 27.35 6.45
C ASN A 328 -20.51 27.15 7.54
N ASP A 329 -20.45 27.96 8.59
CA ASP A 329 -21.45 27.98 9.65
C ASP A 329 -21.70 26.58 10.27
N ASN A 330 -22.94 26.08 10.27
CA ASN A 330 -23.28 24.79 10.88
C ASN A 330 -22.65 23.56 10.18
N TRP A 331 -22.00 23.71 9.01
CA TRP A 331 -21.17 22.62 8.47
C TRP A 331 -19.99 22.24 9.39
N ALA A 332 -19.69 23.07 10.40
CA ALA A 332 -18.74 22.74 11.46
C ALA A 332 -19.26 21.73 12.50
N THR A 333 -20.56 21.45 12.59
CA THR A 333 -21.12 20.47 13.55
C THR A 333 -21.37 19.09 12.94
N TYR A 334 -21.57 19.00 11.62
CA TYR A 334 -21.92 17.74 10.96
C TYR A 334 -20.72 16.79 10.86
N VAL A 335 -20.80 15.64 11.54
CA VAL A 335 -19.67 14.70 11.66
C VAL A 335 -19.13 14.24 10.31
N SER A 336 -20.01 14.09 9.31
CA SER A 336 -19.62 13.72 7.95
C SER A 336 -18.70 14.74 7.29
N ALA A 337 -18.97 16.04 7.46
CA ALA A 337 -18.12 17.10 6.90
C ALA A 337 -16.81 17.23 7.69
N GLN A 338 -16.86 17.14 9.02
CA GLN A 338 -15.67 17.15 9.85
C GLN A 338 -14.70 16.01 9.48
N MET A 339 -15.21 14.78 9.34
CA MET A 339 -14.45 13.59 8.90
C MET A 339 -13.83 13.78 7.51
N HIS A 340 -14.55 14.40 6.56
CA HIS A 340 -14.07 14.65 5.21
C HIS A 340 -12.88 15.62 5.19
N GLU A 341 -13.03 16.78 5.83
CA GLU A 341 -12.01 17.84 5.81
C GLU A 341 -10.77 17.50 6.64
N LEU A 342 -10.93 16.80 7.78
CA LEU A 342 -9.78 16.25 8.50
C LEU A 342 -9.14 15.08 7.73
N GLY A 343 -9.92 14.33 6.95
CA GLY A 343 -9.39 13.35 5.98
C GLY A 343 -8.42 14.01 4.99
N HIS A 344 -8.76 15.18 4.45
CA HIS A 344 -7.82 15.98 3.65
C HIS A 344 -6.59 16.43 4.41
N ASN A 345 -6.72 16.86 5.67
CA ASN A 345 -5.56 17.21 6.51
C ASN A 345 -4.59 16.03 6.65
N LEU A 346 -5.10 14.79 6.75
CA LEU A 346 -4.33 13.55 6.75
C LEU A 346 -3.87 13.08 5.34
N GLY A 347 -4.10 13.90 4.31
CA GLY A 347 -3.70 13.66 2.93
C GLY A 347 -4.54 12.60 2.21
N MET A 348 -5.80 12.42 2.58
CA MET A 348 -6.77 11.70 1.75
C MET A 348 -7.26 12.63 0.63
N GLY A 349 -7.36 12.13 -0.60
CA GLY A 349 -8.14 12.77 -1.66
C GLY A 349 -9.58 12.27 -1.67
N HIS A 350 -10.42 12.81 -2.55
CA HIS A 350 -11.83 12.39 -2.67
C HIS A 350 -12.00 10.90 -3.03
N SER A 351 -13.23 10.41 -2.91
CA SER A 351 -13.65 9.06 -3.28
C SER A 351 -14.83 9.14 -4.25
N GLY A 352 -14.60 8.71 -5.49
CA GLY A 352 -15.54 8.89 -6.59
C GLY A 352 -16.11 7.59 -7.15
N ILE A 353 -17.07 7.75 -8.05
CA ILE A 353 -17.58 6.69 -8.93
C ILE A 353 -17.51 7.22 -10.37
N GLY A 354 -16.79 6.52 -11.23
CA GLY A 354 -16.51 6.97 -12.59
C GLY A 354 -15.91 8.38 -12.61
N GLY A 355 -16.56 9.31 -13.31
CA GLY A 355 -16.10 10.70 -13.45
C GLY A 355 -16.55 11.67 -12.36
N ASN A 356 -17.29 11.25 -11.33
CA ASN A 356 -17.75 12.13 -10.25
C ASN A 356 -16.99 11.82 -8.94
N GLU A 357 -16.15 12.78 -8.53
CA GLU A 357 -15.27 12.65 -7.37
C GLU A 357 -15.99 12.59 -6.01
N TYR A 358 -17.27 12.98 -5.92
CA TYR A 358 -18.07 12.90 -4.69
C TYR A 358 -19.16 11.82 -4.74
N ALA A 359 -19.18 10.97 -5.78
CA ALA A 359 -20.25 9.98 -5.95
C ALA A 359 -20.13 8.75 -5.04
N ASP A 360 -18.97 8.49 -4.43
CA ASP A 360 -18.87 7.43 -3.43
C ASP A 360 -19.69 7.82 -2.19
N THR A 361 -20.65 6.96 -1.84
CA THR A 361 -21.47 7.13 -0.63
C THR A 361 -21.33 5.92 0.30
N SER A 362 -20.29 5.11 0.09
CA SER A 362 -19.92 4.01 0.98
C SER A 362 -19.09 4.48 2.18
N GLY A 363 -18.35 5.59 2.03
CA GLY A 363 -17.49 6.15 3.08
C GLY A 363 -17.26 7.66 3.00
N MET A 364 -16.61 8.20 4.03
CA MET A 364 -16.62 9.64 4.35
C MET A 364 -15.90 10.58 3.36
N MET A 365 -14.97 10.08 2.52
CA MET A 365 -14.23 10.92 1.56
C MET A 365 -14.98 11.15 0.23
N GLY A 366 -16.22 10.72 0.09
CA GLY A 366 -17.06 10.99 -1.10
C GLY A 366 -18.07 12.10 -0.82
N TYR A 367 -19.36 11.75 -0.68
CA TYR A 367 -20.41 12.72 -0.37
C TYR A 367 -20.48 13.11 1.11
N SER A 368 -20.63 14.41 1.40
CA SER A 368 -20.78 14.96 2.76
C SER A 368 -22.24 15.27 3.10
N TYR A 369 -22.70 14.92 4.30
CA TYR A 369 -24.10 15.03 4.73
C TYR A 369 -24.32 16.15 5.76
N SER A 370 -25.49 16.79 5.72
CA SER A 370 -25.91 17.82 6.68
C SER A 370 -26.72 17.20 7.83
N ASN A 371 -26.11 16.25 8.53
CA ASN A 371 -26.63 15.54 9.70
C ASN A 371 -25.57 15.64 10.82
N ASP A 372 -25.97 15.93 12.06
CA ASP A 372 -25.05 15.94 13.23
C ASP A 372 -24.48 14.53 13.44
N ASP A 373 -25.31 13.63 13.99
CA ASP A 373 -24.95 12.29 14.45
C ASP A 373 -24.76 11.27 13.29
N GLY A 374 -24.33 11.70 12.10
CA GLY A 374 -23.96 10.75 11.06
C GLY A 374 -23.94 11.24 9.60
N PRO A 375 -24.05 10.31 8.64
CA PRO A 375 -24.20 8.86 8.84
C PRO A 375 -23.00 8.20 9.54
N LEU A 376 -23.24 7.09 10.25
CA LEU A 376 -22.18 6.22 10.76
C LEU A 376 -21.49 5.50 9.60
N MET A 377 -20.40 6.06 9.10
CA MET A 377 -19.59 5.49 8.02
C MET A 377 -18.11 5.72 8.29
N CYS A 378 -17.29 4.75 7.95
CA CYS A 378 -15.84 4.90 7.94
C CYS A 378 -15.32 5.32 6.57
N PHE A 379 -14.00 5.43 6.45
CA PHE A 379 -13.36 5.58 5.15
C PHE A 379 -13.30 4.23 4.42
N ASN A 380 -13.29 4.27 3.08
CA ASN A 380 -13.14 3.06 2.29
C ASN A 380 -11.79 2.35 2.54
N SER A 381 -11.70 1.08 2.15
CA SER A 381 -10.53 0.21 2.35
C SER A 381 -9.21 0.85 1.95
N ALA A 382 -9.18 1.53 0.81
CA ALA A 382 -7.99 2.19 0.28
C ALA A 382 -7.47 3.34 1.18
N LYS A 383 -8.36 4.16 1.76
CA LYS A 383 -7.92 5.17 2.75
C LYS A 383 -7.45 4.48 4.02
N SER A 384 -8.20 3.51 4.53
CA SER A 384 -7.90 2.84 5.81
C SER A 384 -6.57 2.06 5.76
N SER A 385 -6.27 1.42 4.63
CA SER A 385 -4.99 0.76 4.35
C SER A 385 -3.81 1.74 4.31
N LYS A 386 -4.01 2.98 3.82
CA LYS A 386 -2.98 4.04 3.81
C LYS A 386 -2.44 4.33 5.22
N PHE A 387 -3.30 4.33 6.24
CA PHE A 387 -2.92 4.57 7.65
C PHE A 387 -2.57 3.28 8.40
N GLY A 388 -2.85 2.12 7.80
CA GLY A 388 -2.49 0.83 8.35
C GLY A 388 -3.39 0.31 9.46
N TRP A 389 -4.57 0.90 9.66
CA TRP A 389 -5.53 0.56 10.73
C TRP A 389 -5.97 -0.91 10.73
N TYR A 390 -5.82 -1.60 9.59
CA TYR A 390 -6.23 -3.00 9.44
C TYR A 390 -5.05 -3.92 9.08
N ASN A 391 -3.81 -3.45 9.19
CA ASN A 391 -2.60 -4.14 8.73
C ASN A 391 -2.41 -5.57 9.29
N ASN A 392 -2.90 -5.85 10.50
CA ASN A 392 -2.81 -7.18 11.11
C ASN A 392 -3.93 -8.15 10.69
N LYS A 393 -4.84 -7.70 9.82
CA LYS A 393 -5.92 -8.44 9.12
C LYS A 393 -6.01 -8.07 7.62
N GLU A 394 -4.95 -7.44 7.07
CA GLU A 394 -4.79 -7.11 5.65
C GLU A 394 -4.01 -8.23 4.95
N LEU A 395 -4.59 -8.86 3.93
CA LEU A 395 -3.86 -9.77 3.05
C LEU A 395 -3.44 -9.04 1.77
N THR A 396 -2.13 -8.86 1.59
CA THR A 396 -1.58 -8.20 0.40
C THR A 396 -1.01 -9.21 -0.58
N PHE A 397 -1.50 -9.15 -1.82
CA PHE A 397 -1.00 -9.86 -2.99
C PHE A 397 -0.14 -8.92 -3.83
N PHE A 398 0.96 -9.43 -4.35
CA PHE A 398 1.89 -8.76 -5.26
C PHE A 398 1.79 -9.38 -6.66
N GLU A 399 2.30 -8.70 -7.70
CA GLU A 399 2.28 -9.21 -9.09
C GLU A 399 2.92 -10.60 -9.23
N ASP A 400 4.05 -10.82 -8.55
CA ASP A 400 4.76 -12.11 -8.52
C ASP A 400 3.97 -13.27 -7.85
N ASP A 401 2.98 -12.99 -6.99
CA ASP A 401 2.22 -14.05 -6.28
C ASP A 401 1.30 -14.85 -7.24
N TRP A 402 0.91 -14.25 -8.38
CA TRP A 402 -0.06 -14.82 -9.31
C TRP A 402 0.56 -15.61 -10.47
N LEU A 403 1.86 -15.47 -10.71
CA LEU A 403 2.58 -16.08 -11.84
C LEU A 403 2.87 -17.59 -11.66
N ILE A 404 2.23 -18.26 -10.68
CA ILE A 404 2.64 -19.58 -10.15
C ILE A 404 1.51 -20.63 -10.17
N GLY A 405 0.86 -20.84 -11.31
CA GLY A 405 0.19 -22.11 -11.64
C GLY A 405 -1.04 -22.52 -10.81
N GLN A 406 -1.49 -21.69 -9.87
CA GLN A 406 -2.84 -21.71 -9.28
C GLN A 406 -3.30 -20.25 -9.19
N GLY A 407 -3.64 -19.65 -10.34
CA GLY A 407 -4.05 -18.24 -10.46
C GLY A 407 -5.43 -17.97 -9.88
N THR A 408 -5.68 -18.43 -8.65
CA THR A 408 -6.96 -18.33 -7.94
C THR A 408 -6.69 -18.40 -6.44
N TRP A 409 -7.09 -17.34 -5.72
CA TRP A 409 -7.24 -17.36 -4.27
C TRP A 409 -8.73 -17.42 -3.95
N SER A 410 -9.10 -18.21 -2.94
CA SER A 410 -10.47 -18.23 -2.41
C SER A 410 -10.42 -18.12 -0.89
N GLY A 411 -11.26 -17.28 -0.29
CA GLY A 411 -11.30 -17.11 1.16
C GLY A 411 -12.32 -16.10 1.65
N LYS A 412 -12.53 -16.09 2.97
CA LYS A 412 -13.51 -15.23 3.63
C LYS A 412 -12.92 -13.86 3.96
N VAL A 413 -13.65 -12.81 3.57
CA VAL A 413 -13.42 -11.43 4.00
C VAL A 413 -14.50 -11.07 5.01
N ILE A 414 -14.12 -10.94 6.27
CA ILE A 414 -15.03 -10.57 7.37
C ILE A 414 -15.37 -9.07 7.27
N GLY A 415 -16.56 -8.70 7.74
CA GLY A 415 -17.01 -7.31 7.81
C GLY A 415 -16.03 -6.41 8.56
N LEU A 416 -15.73 -5.24 7.98
CA LEU A 416 -14.84 -4.26 8.60
C LEU A 416 -15.33 -3.82 9.99
N ALA A 417 -16.66 -3.81 10.19
CA ALA A 417 -17.34 -3.47 11.44
C ALA A 417 -17.19 -4.50 12.57
N ASP A 418 -16.53 -5.64 12.33
CA ASP A 418 -16.31 -6.70 13.33
C ASP A 418 -14.81 -6.95 13.61
N TYR A 419 -13.90 -6.10 13.12
CA TYR A 419 -12.45 -6.36 13.11
C TYR A 419 -11.87 -6.74 14.49
N ASP A 420 -12.41 -6.21 15.58
CA ASP A 420 -12.01 -6.52 16.96
C ASP A 420 -12.31 -7.96 17.39
N GLN A 421 -13.24 -8.63 16.71
CA GLN A 421 -13.65 -10.01 16.94
C GLN A 421 -12.98 -11.01 15.96
N VAL A 422 -12.21 -10.52 14.99
CA VAL A 422 -11.62 -11.34 13.92
C VAL A 422 -10.34 -12.06 14.38
N ALA A 423 -10.28 -13.38 14.15
CA ALA A 423 -9.13 -14.20 14.50
C ALA A 423 -7.87 -13.84 13.69
N ALA A 424 -6.68 -14.18 14.20
CA ALA A 424 -5.40 -13.76 13.61
C ALA A 424 -5.10 -14.34 12.20
N ASP A 425 -5.84 -15.36 11.77
CA ASP A 425 -5.77 -16.04 10.48
C ASP A 425 -6.94 -15.67 9.52
N GLN A 426 -7.81 -14.76 9.94
CA GLN A 426 -8.91 -14.21 9.14
C GLN A 426 -8.57 -12.78 8.66
N TYR A 427 -9.25 -12.32 7.61
CA TYR A 427 -8.97 -11.05 6.94
C TYR A 427 -10.21 -10.16 6.87
N VAL A 428 -10.03 -8.85 7.02
CA VAL A 428 -11.09 -7.83 6.78
C VAL A 428 -10.82 -6.98 5.54
N LEU A 429 -9.58 -6.99 5.06
CA LEU A 429 -9.11 -6.23 3.91
C LEU A 429 -8.21 -7.12 3.07
N LEU A 430 -8.43 -7.15 1.76
CA LEU A 430 -7.51 -7.72 0.78
C LEU A 430 -6.95 -6.59 -0.08
N LYS A 431 -5.70 -6.71 -0.50
CA LYS A 431 -5.02 -5.68 -1.27
C LYS A 431 -4.24 -6.28 -2.41
N ILE A 432 -4.54 -5.88 -3.63
CA ILE A 432 -3.78 -6.26 -4.82
C ILE A 432 -2.84 -5.09 -5.09
N HIS A 433 -1.59 -5.23 -4.61
CA HIS A 433 -0.60 -4.17 -4.63
C HIS A 433 0.04 -4.06 -6.02
N THR A 434 0.02 -2.84 -6.54
CA THR A 434 0.86 -2.44 -7.67
C THR A 434 2.07 -1.67 -7.14
N GLU A 435 3.28 -2.09 -7.49
CA GLU A 435 4.49 -1.33 -7.17
C GLU A 435 4.49 0.06 -7.85
N ASN A 436 5.10 1.04 -7.18
CA ASN A 436 5.27 2.41 -7.69
C ASN A 436 6.19 2.45 -8.92
N GLY A 437 5.62 2.15 -10.08
CA GLY A 437 6.29 2.07 -11.38
C GLY A 437 5.35 1.64 -12.50
N ASN A 438 4.35 0.81 -12.21
CA ASN A 438 3.31 0.42 -13.17
C ASN A 438 2.18 1.48 -13.19
N VAL A 439 2.43 2.57 -13.92
CA VAL A 439 1.57 3.78 -13.96
C VAL A 439 0.16 3.57 -14.56
N ASN A 440 -0.17 2.36 -15.01
CA ASN A 440 -1.46 2.03 -15.66
C ASN A 440 -2.38 1.16 -14.81
N SER A 441 -2.00 0.85 -13.57
CA SER A 441 -2.78 -0.03 -12.67
C SER A 441 -2.76 0.49 -11.23
N SER A 442 -3.83 1.13 -10.82
CA SER A 442 -4.08 1.50 -9.42
C SER A 442 -4.04 0.26 -8.51
N SER A 443 -3.50 0.36 -7.29
CA SER A 443 -3.64 -0.73 -6.31
C SER A 443 -5.12 -0.90 -5.97
N LEU A 444 -5.60 -2.15 -5.93
CA LEU A 444 -6.98 -2.46 -5.54
C LEU A 444 -7.03 -2.82 -4.07
N ASN A 445 -8.03 -2.29 -3.36
CA ASN A 445 -8.27 -2.53 -1.94
C ASN A 445 -9.72 -3.03 -1.81
N ILE A 446 -9.88 -4.19 -1.20
CA ILE A 446 -11.11 -4.97 -1.23
C ILE A 446 -11.54 -5.22 0.22
N ASN A 447 -12.80 -4.92 0.56
CA ASN A 447 -13.33 -5.19 1.90
C ASN A 447 -14.81 -5.58 1.84
N PHE A 448 -15.28 -6.34 2.82
CA PHE A 448 -16.71 -6.55 3.02
C PHE A 448 -17.29 -5.37 3.83
N ASN A 449 -18.19 -4.60 3.22
CA ASN A 449 -18.78 -3.39 3.81
C ASN A 449 -20.07 -3.74 4.56
N ARG A 450 -19.92 -4.42 5.70
CA ARG A 450 -21.02 -4.81 6.59
C ARG A 450 -21.81 -3.59 7.07
N ASP A 451 -23.12 -3.61 6.91
CA ASP A 451 -24.07 -2.56 7.33
C ASP A 451 -24.38 -2.61 8.83
N ALA A 452 -23.33 -2.59 9.66
CA ALA A 452 -23.44 -2.73 11.11
C ALA A 452 -22.44 -1.81 11.83
N GLY A 453 -22.71 -1.52 13.10
CA GLY A 453 -21.83 -0.74 13.98
C GLY A 453 -21.35 0.56 13.32
N ILE A 454 -20.02 0.68 13.20
CA ILE A 454 -19.29 1.82 12.64
C ILE A 454 -19.67 2.19 11.19
N ASN A 455 -20.26 1.25 10.44
CA ASN A 455 -20.69 1.41 9.05
C ASN A 455 -22.22 1.31 8.85
N SER A 456 -23.02 1.25 9.92
CA SER A 456 -24.50 1.12 9.84
C SER A 456 -25.23 2.29 9.13
N GLY A 457 -24.53 3.39 8.90
CA GLY A 457 -24.99 4.54 8.13
C GLY A 457 -24.58 4.53 6.65
N THR A 458 -23.75 3.57 6.19
CA THR A 458 -23.27 3.46 4.80
C THR A 458 -24.45 3.49 3.82
N ARG A 459 -24.31 4.10 2.63
CA ARG A 459 -25.46 4.29 1.70
C ARG A 459 -25.48 3.28 0.57
N ILE A 460 -24.43 3.27 -0.26
CA ILE A 460 -24.21 2.23 -1.29
C ILE A 460 -23.32 1.13 -0.72
N GLY A 461 -23.41 -0.07 -1.30
CA GLY A 461 -22.54 -1.18 -0.91
C GLY A 461 -22.82 -1.76 0.48
N LYS A 462 -24.01 -1.54 1.06
CA LYS A 462 -24.48 -2.20 2.29
C LYS A 462 -24.41 -3.72 2.13
N ASP A 463 -23.70 -4.40 3.04
CA ASP A 463 -23.49 -5.85 3.03
C ASP A 463 -23.00 -6.39 1.68
N ARG A 464 -22.09 -5.66 1.02
CA ARG A 464 -21.49 -6.03 -0.27
C ARG A 464 -19.96 -5.96 -0.21
N LEU A 465 -19.30 -6.70 -1.09
CA LEU A 465 -17.86 -6.65 -1.26
C LEU A 465 -17.50 -5.42 -2.10
N MET A 466 -16.75 -4.49 -1.52
CA MET A 466 -16.33 -3.26 -2.18
C MET A 466 -14.94 -3.45 -2.79
N VAL A 467 -14.76 -3.01 -4.04
CA VAL A 467 -13.48 -3.03 -4.75
C VAL A 467 -13.10 -1.60 -5.09
N VAL A 468 -12.03 -1.09 -4.46
CA VAL A 468 -11.64 0.32 -4.50
C VAL A 468 -10.22 0.50 -5.03
N SER A 469 -10.06 1.27 -6.09
CA SER A 469 -8.76 1.60 -6.68
C SER A 469 -8.16 2.89 -6.10
N THR A 470 -6.83 2.97 -6.01
CA THR A 470 -6.11 4.20 -5.61
C THR A 470 -5.52 4.92 -6.82
N ASN A 471 -6.04 6.09 -7.16
CA ASN A 471 -5.51 6.92 -8.22
C ASN A 471 -4.40 7.85 -7.70
N SER A 472 -3.19 7.61 -8.22
CA SER A 472 -1.93 8.35 -8.06
C SER A 472 -1.08 8.09 -6.80
N PRO A 473 0.25 7.87 -6.97
CA PRO A 473 1.22 7.87 -5.87
C PRO A 473 1.63 9.27 -5.38
N THR A 474 1.12 10.37 -5.97
CA THR A 474 1.57 11.75 -5.67
C THR A 474 0.65 12.51 -4.72
N GLY A 475 0.76 12.25 -3.41
CA GLY A 475 0.30 13.14 -2.32
C GLY A 475 -1.22 13.24 -2.09
N TYR A 476 -1.99 13.59 -3.11
CA TYR A 476 -3.46 13.66 -3.07
C TYR A 476 -4.06 12.30 -3.46
N ASN A 477 -4.15 11.39 -2.49
CA ASN A 477 -4.57 10.01 -2.68
C ASN A 477 -6.10 9.92 -2.94
N THR A 478 -6.51 10.14 -4.19
CA THR A 478 -7.88 9.92 -4.67
C THR A 478 -8.19 8.44 -4.86
N THR A 479 -9.44 8.05 -4.70
CA THR A 479 -9.88 6.65 -4.91
C THR A 479 -11.13 6.57 -5.75
N LEU A 480 -11.31 5.48 -6.50
CA LEU A 480 -12.56 5.16 -7.18
C LEU A 480 -13.13 3.85 -6.66
N LEU A 481 -14.44 3.81 -6.45
CA LEU A 481 -15.18 2.56 -6.27
C LEU A 481 -15.42 1.95 -7.65
N GLU A 482 -14.74 0.83 -7.93
CA GLU A 482 -14.79 0.11 -9.21
C GLU A 482 -15.95 -0.90 -9.25
N ALA A 483 -16.27 -1.50 -8.10
CA ALA A 483 -17.42 -2.39 -7.94
C ALA A 483 -17.90 -2.46 -6.48
N ASP A 484 -19.21 -2.59 -6.30
CA ASP A 484 -19.83 -3.19 -5.13
C ASP A 484 -20.49 -4.51 -5.57
N LEU A 485 -20.10 -5.65 -4.98
CA LEU A 485 -20.48 -7.00 -5.42
C LEU A 485 -21.29 -7.74 -4.35
N GLY A 486 -22.39 -8.36 -4.76
CA GLY A 486 -23.21 -9.28 -3.98
C GLY A 486 -23.05 -10.73 -4.41
N ILE A 487 -23.82 -11.63 -3.79
CA ILE A 487 -23.74 -13.08 -4.02
C ILE A 487 -23.91 -13.43 -5.50
N GLY A 488 -22.93 -14.15 -6.07
CA GLY A 488 -22.90 -14.60 -7.45
C GLY A 488 -22.47 -13.54 -8.47
N GLU A 489 -22.11 -12.33 -8.03
CA GLU A 489 -21.62 -11.26 -8.90
C GLU A 489 -20.09 -11.26 -8.97
N SER A 490 -19.56 -10.76 -10.09
CA SER A 490 -18.12 -10.63 -10.32
C SER A 490 -17.77 -9.32 -11.04
N HIS A 491 -16.55 -8.84 -10.84
CA HIS A 491 -15.96 -7.74 -11.60
C HIS A 491 -14.68 -8.20 -12.30
N THR A 492 -14.47 -7.75 -13.54
CA THR A 492 -13.31 -8.11 -14.37
C THR A 492 -12.51 -6.88 -14.74
N PHE A 493 -11.27 -6.80 -14.25
CA PHE A 493 -10.27 -5.86 -14.75
C PHE A 493 -9.58 -6.49 -15.95
N ALA A 494 -9.98 -6.07 -17.15
CA ALA A 494 -9.44 -6.58 -18.40
C ALA A 494 -7.95 -6.25 -18.56
N ASN A 495 -7.13 -7.22 -18.97
CA ASN A 495 -5.68 -7.08 -19.17
C ASN A 495 -4.98 -6.43 -17.96
N TYR A 496 -5.28 -6.90 -16.75
CA TYR A 496 -4.78 -6.31 -15.50
C TYR A 496 -3.25 -6.42 -15.43
N TRP A 497 -2.60 -5.38 -14.90
CA TRP A 497 -1.14 -5.15 -15.00
C TRP A 497 -0.55 -5.18 -16.42
N LEU A 498 -1.38 -5.16 -17.47
CA LEU A 498 -0.99 -5.34 -18.89
C LEU A 498 -0.35 -6.72 -19.17
N SER A 499 -0.69 -7.71 -18.33
CA SER A 499 -0.16 -9.08 -18.33
C SER A 499 -0.62 -9.95 -19.50
N GLY A 500 -1.64 -9.53 -20.25
CA GLY A 500 -2.39 -10.37 -21.19
C GLY A 500 -3.46 -11.24 -20.52
N THR A 501 -3.65 -11.14 -19.20
CA THR A 501 -4.68 -11.87 -18.45
C THR A 501 -5.66 -10.91 -17.78
N ASP A 502 -6.90 -11.36 -17.62
CA ASP A 502 -7.95 -10.63 -16.94
C ASP A 502 -7.95 -10.98 -15.46
N LEU A 503 -7.98 -9.99 -14.57
CA LEU A 503 -8.19 -10.20 -13.13
C LEU A 503 -9.69 -10.20 -12.86
N ILE A 504 -10.20 -11.27 -12.26
CA ILE A 504 -11.61 -11.48 -11.94
C ILE A 504 -11.75 -11.59 -10.43
N ILE A 505 -12.66 -10.80 -9.85
CA ILE A 505 -13.05 -10.88 -8.44
C ILE A 505 -14.51 -11.31 -8.40
N THR A 506 -14.82 -12.40 -7.70
CA THR A 506 -16.15 -13.02 -7.62
C THR A 506 -16.56 -13.19 -6.16
N VAL A 507 -17.83 -12.94 -5.84
CA VAL A 507 -18.41 -13.25 -4.53
C VAL A 507 -19.22 -14.54 -4.63
N ASN A 508 -18.73 -15.62 -4.01
CA ASN A 508 -19.36 -16.93 -4.03
C ASN A 508 -20.55 -17.03 -3.06
N ASP A 509 -20.43 -16.44 -1.87
CA ASP A 509 -21.43 -16.45 -0.81
C ASP A 509 -21.31 -15.19 0.06
N ILE A 510 -22.40 -14.78 0.72
CA ILE A 510 -22.38 -13.78 1.79
C ILE A 510 -23.23 -14.34 2.93
N SER A 511 -22.62 -14.57 4.07
CA SER A 511 -23.22 -15.35 5.15
C SER A 511 -22.67 -14.96 6.52
N THR A 512 -23.33 -15.45 7.57
CA THR A 512 -22.93 -15.24 8.96
C THR A 512 -22.38 -16.55 9.53
N ASP A 513 -21.21 -16.49 10.16
CA ASP A 513 -20.61 -17.64 10.82
C ASP A 513 -21.30 -18.01 12.16
N VAL A 514 -20.83 -19.09 12.79
CA VAL A 514 -21.38 -19.58 14.06
C VAL A 514 -21.17 -18.63 15.25
N ASN A 515 -20.33 -17.61 15.10
CA ASN A 515 -20.03 -16.61 16.12
C ASN A 515 -20.80 -15.28 15.90
N GLY A 516 -21.50 -15.13 14.77
CA GLY A 516 -22.20 -13.89 14.40
C GLY A 516 -21.41 -12.94 13.48
N LEU A 517 -20.24 -13.38 12.99
CA LEU A 517 -19.40 -12.63 12.06
C LEU A 517 -19.92 -12.80 10.64
N MET A 518 -20.32 -11.71 10.00
CA MET A 518 -20.75 -11.70 8.61
C MET A 518 -19.56 -11.52 7.69
N TYR A 519 -19.53 -12.30 6.61
CA TYR A 519 -18.42 -12.35 5.67
C TYR A 519 -18.91 -12.50 4.23
N ALA A 520 -18.09 -12.04 3.29
CA ALA A 520 -18.15 -12.48 1.89
C ALA A 520 -17.15 -13.63 1.69
N ASP A 521 -17.57 -14.71 1.04
CA ASP A 521 -16.68 -15.74 0.50
C ASP A 521 -16.27 -15.29 -0.90
N VAL A 522 -14.98 -14.99 -1.07
CA VAL A 522 -14.46 -14.26 -2.24
C VAL A 522 -13.49 -15.14 -2.98
N GLU A 523 -13.60 -15.17 -4.30
CA GLU A 523 -12.61 -15.72 -5.21
C GLU A 523 -11.96 -14.58 -5.99
N ILE A 524 -10.62 -14.62 -6.10
CA ILE A 524 -9.82 -13.71 -6.92
C ILE A 524 -9.03 -14.59 -7.87
N SER A 525 -9.25 -14.49 -9.18
CA SER A 525 -8.58 -15.30 -10.19
C SER A 525 -7.99 -14.46 -11.32
N VAL A 526 -6.97 -15.00 -11.99
CA VAL A 526 -6.44 -14.47 -13.25
C VAL A 526 -6.67 -15.47 -14.37
N ASP A 527 -7.40 -15.06 -15.40
CA ASP A 527 -7.70 -15.94 -16.54
C ASP A 527 -6.50 -15.99 -17.51
N PHE A 528 -5.76 -17.09 -17.43
CA PHE A 528 -4.66 -17.37 -18.34
C PHE A 528 -5.21 -17.78 -19.70
N ASN A 529 -5.12 -16.87 -20.68
CA ASN A 529 -5.39 -17.19 -22.07
C ASN A 529 -4.30 -18.13 -22.63
N ILE A 530 -4.47 -19.44 -22.40
CA ILE A 530 -3.50 -20.51 -22.73
C ILE A 530 -3.06 -20.47 -24.21
N LEU A 531 -3.87 -19.90 -25.10
CA LEU A 531 -3.55 -19.74 -26.51
C LEU A 531 -2.38 -18.76 -26.74
N ASP A 532 -2.28 -17.65 -26.00
CA ASP A 532 -1.18 -16.67 -26.14
C ASP A 532 0.16 -17.23 -25.61
N ILE A 533 0.11 -18.17 -24.66
CA ILE A 533 1.29 -18.84 -24.10
C ILE A 533 1.86 -19.90 -25.06
N ILE A 534 0.99 -20.60 -25.79
CA ILE A 534 1.38 -21.67 -26.73
C ILE A 534 1.70 -21.10 -28.12
N PHE A 535 0.97 -20.08 -28.57
CA PHE A 535 1.10 -19.48 -29.90
C PHE A 535 1.38 -17.98 -29.80
N GLY A 536 2.57 -17.64 -29.28
CA GLY A 536 3.01 -16.25 -29.20
C GLY A 536 2.87 -15.53 -30.54
N ASN A 537 2.15 -14.41 -30.53
CA ASN A 537 1.79 -13.55 -31.67
C ASN A 537 2.72 -13.66 -32.88
N GLY A 538 2.35 -14.48 -33.89
CA GLY A 538 3.20 -14.63 -35.08
C GLY A 538 3.03 -15.88 -35.96
N PHE A 539 1.85 -16.48 -36.06
CA PHE A 539 1.55 -17.44 -37.14
C PHE A 539 0.12 -17.28 -37.66
N ASP A 540 -0.03 -16.54 -38.76
CA ASP A 540 -1.17 -16.71 -39.68
C ASP A 540 -1.05 -18.07 -40.39
N LEU A 541 -2.20 -18.70 -40.66
CA LEU A 541 -2.35 -19.98 -41.38
C LEU A 541 -2.62 -19.78 -42.88
#